data_AF-A0A7M1Q4M1-F1
#
_entry.id   AF-A0A7M1Q4M1-F1
#
_cell.length_a   1.000
_cell.length_b   1.000
_cell.length_c   1.000
_cell.angle_alpha   90.00
_cell.angle_beta   90.00
_cell.angle_gamma   90.00
#
_symmetry.space_group_name_H-M   'P 1'
#
loop_
_entity.id
_entity.type
_entity.pdbx_description
1 polymer ?
#
loop_
_entity_poly.entity_id
_entity_poly.type
_entity_poly.pdbx_seq_one_letter_code
_entity_poly.pdbx_strand_id
1 'polypeptide(L)'
;MNNQFKSELKMNYKKVLFTVLILGSMIFFSMTFFPTIAENMDMLEGFMQNEFMKNMMTAFGMNANAFGSLMGFYAAYSSMWIVLVGSIFFSYFAAELIAKEEKQGSIEYLLSRPTTRSRIYASKYLVLLVLILVFSVVLATVGYVSLEVQKKAAPYQLNISKHTTEIETNILKNSQTVSNWLSFIEQDFNGFAYDMLLTEYKSNEQEIKESGIKKQDIDEMLKQLLDSPESIFIAIKQNPTKFKKMFGITDLSDEEFLASVSESETEFIAFKSQFLASKNLVKDFYAISPSFFLNKINNENKVDELNKLLNGTILKQGLFTKYNLNSFIVLNIYMLLLIIVLASLSFAFSAIVKGSFNSSQVAMVIILVMYFMDSFGGISSKTKILTQITPFGYINSNVTEVGYALQSSNVAVLISIAVLSYIVGLIKYNKKDFS
;
A
#
# COMPACT_ATOMS: atom_id res chain seq x y z
N MET A 1 -8.15 -40.00 7.45
CA MET A 1 -7.83 -38.54 7.41
C MET A 1 -8.58 -37.81 8.51
N ASN A 2 -9.89 -38.02 8.64
CA ASN A 2 -10.76 -37.26 9.55
C ASN A 2 -10.31 -37.29 11.03
N ASN A 3 -9.89 -38.45 11.58
CA ASN A 3 -9.55 -38.55 13.00
C ASN A 3 -8.19 -37.92 13.36
N GLN A 4 -7.17 -38.06 12.51
CA GLN A 4 -5.83 -37.50 12.76
C GLN A 4 -5.82 -35.97 12.63
N PHE A 5 -6.44 -35.45 11.56
CA PHE A 5 -6.61 -34.01 11.35
C PHE A 5 -7.34 -33.34 12.52
N LYS A 6 -8.48 -33.92 12.95
CA LYS A 6 -9.26 -33.39 14.08
C LYS A 6 -8.48 -33.42 15.39
N SER A 7 -7.69 -34.46 15.64
CA SER A 7 -6.87 -34.57 16.85
C SER A 7 -5.81 -33.48 16.91
N GLU A 8 -5.04 -33.31 15.84
CA GLU A 8 -3.99 -32.29 15.76
C GLU A 8 -4.56 -30.87 15.85
N LEU A 9 -5.71 -30.61 15.21
CA LEU A 9 -6.38 -29.32 15.32
C LEU A 9 -6.80 -29.03 16.78
N LYS A 10 -7.42 -30.01 17.45
CA LYS A 10 -7.83 -29.89 18.87
C LYS A 10 -6.66 -29.69 19.82
N MET A 11 -5.49 -30.22 19.52
CA MET A 11 -4.30 -30.06 20.37
C MET A 11 -3.68 -28.67 20.24
N ASN A 12 -3.82 -28.00 19.08
CA ASN A 12 -3.06 -26.80 18.76
C ASN A 12 -3.89 -25.51 18.68
N TYR A 13 -5.21 -25.58 18.51
CA TYR A 13 -6.05 -24.37 18.33
C TYR A 13 -5.93 -23.37 19.48
N LYS A 14 -5.77 -23.83 20.73
CA LYS A 14 -5.64 -22.93 21.90
C LYS A 14 -4.40 -22.02 21.81
N LYS A 15 -3.29 -22.55 21.26
CA LYS A 15 -2.07 -21.77 21.07
C LYS A 15 -2.31 -20.63 20.09
N VAL A 16 -2.97 -20.93 18.97
CA VAL A 16 -3.32 -19.94 17.95
C VAL A 16 -4.31 -18.92 18.49
N LEU A 17 -5.33 -19.34 19.22
CA LEU A 17 -6.33 -18.45 19.81
C LEU A 17 -5.69 -17.48 20.83
N PHE A 18 -4.73 -17.95 21.62
CA PHE A 18 -3.96 -17.10 22.53
C PHE A 18 -3.13 -16.06 21.76
N THR A 19 -2.42 -16.47 20.71
CA THR A 19 -1.66 -15.55 19.85
C THR A 19 -2.56 -14.51 19.16
N VAL A 20 -3.72 -14.93 18.66
CA VAL A 20 -4.74 -14.03 18.09
C VAL A 20 -5.23 -13.03 19.12
N LEU A 21 -5.45 -13.45 20.36
CA LEU A 21 -5.89 -12.54 21.42
C LEU A 21 -4.82 -11.49 21.74
N ILE A 22 -3.55 -11.89 21.84
CA ILE A 22 -2.44 -10.95 22.07
C ILE A 22 -2.31 -9.97 20.91
N LEU A 23 -2.17 -10.47 19.68
CA LEU A 23 -1.95 -9.62 18.51
C LEU A 23 -3.19 -8.77 18.17
N GLY A 24 -4.39 -9.32 18.33
CA GLY A 24 -5.64 -8.58 18.17
C GLY A 24 -5.73 -7.43 19.15
N SER A 25 -5.36 -7.65 20.41
CA SER A 25 -5.31 -6.59 21.42
C SER A 25 -4.27 -5.52 21.08
N MET A 26 -3.09 -5.93 20.60
CA MET A 26 -2.03 -5.00 20.16
C MET A 26 -2.48 -4.15 18.96
N ILE A 27 -3.14 -4.75 17.97
CA ILE A 27 -3.68 -4.03 16.79
C ILE A 27 -4.74 -3.02 17.21
N PHE A 28 -5.68 -3.43 18.06
CA PHE A 28 -6.72 -2.54 18.52
C PHE A 28 -6.14 -1.37 19.31
N PHE A 29 -5.20 -1.65 20.23
CA PHE A 29 -4.50 -0.64 21.00
C PHE A 29 -3.66 0.31 20.12
N SER A 30 -2.92 -0.19 19.13
CA SER A 30 -2.13 0.66 18.24
C SER A 30 -3.00 1.60 17.42
N MET A 31 -4.19 1.15 17.00
CA MET A 31 -5.14 2.01 16.28
C MET A 31 -5.71 3.14 17.14
N THR A 32 -5.65 3.05 18.47
CA THR A 32 -6.07 4.17 19.36
C THR A 32 -5.19 5.41 19.22
N PHE A 33 -3.97 5.28 18.72
CA PHE A 33 -3.05 6.40 18.49
C PHE A 33 -3.32 7.17 17.19
N PHE A 34 -4.10 6.61 16.27
CA PHE A 34 -4.34 7.25 14.98
C PHE A 34 -4.91 8.67 15.09
N PRO A 35 -5.96 8.96 15.90
CA PRO A 35 -6.50 10.32 16.01
C PRO A 35 -5.44 11.33 16.46
N THR A 36 -4.63 10.98 17.45
CA THR A 36 -3.55 11.84 17.95
C THR A 36 -2.51 12.14 16.88
N ILE A 37 -2.15 11.14 16.06
CA ILE A 37 -1.19 11.35 14.97
C ILE A 37 -1.82 12.19 13.87
N ALA A 38 -3.07 11.91 13.48
CA ALA A 38 -3.80 12.66 12.47
C ALA A 38 -3.93 14.16 12.83
N GLU A 39 -4.24 14.48 14.08
CA GLU A 39 -4.37 15.85 14.58
C GLU A 39 -3.03 16.62 14.63
N ASN A 40 -1.90 15.91 14.77
CA ASN A 40 -0.57 16.51 14.90
C ASN A 40 0.32 16.29 13.67
N MET A 41 -0.26 15.88 12.54
CA MET A 41 0.48 15.53 11.32
C MET A 41 1.36 16.67 10.81
N ASP A 42 0.83 17.89 10.76
CA ASP A 42 1.55 19.08 10.26
C ASP A 42 2.82 19.37 11.09
N MET A 43 2.78 19.07 12.39
CA MET A 43 3.93 19.22 13.29
C MET A 43 4.94 18.07 13.10
N LEU A 44 4.45 16.86 12.83
CA LEU A 44 5.28 15.65 12.71
C LEU A 44 5.92 15.52 11.33
N GLU A 45 5.36 16.15 10.30
CA GLU A 45 5.84 16.01 8.92
C GLU A 45 7.32 16.39 8.78
N GLY A 46 7.73 17.56 9.31
CA GLY A 46 9.13 17.99 9.25
C GLY A 46 10.11 17.02 9.92
N PHE A 47 9.69 16.34 10.98
CA PHE A 47 10.49 15.31 11.65
C PHE A 47 10.53 14.00 10.83
N MET A 48 9.39 13.57 10.28
CA MET A 48 9.27 12.35 9.47
C MET A 48 9.97 12.45 8.11
N GLN A 49 10.02 13.65 7.53
CA GLN A 49 10.63 13.92 6.23
C GLN A 49 12.16 14.00 6.29
N ASN A 50 12.76 14.11 7.49
CA ASN A 50 14.23 14.15 7.60
C ASN A 50 14.85 12.81 7.14
N GLU A 51 16.07 12.85 6.59
CA GLU A 51 16.66 11.66 5.96
C GLU A 51 16.83 10.48 6.93
N PHE A 52 17.20 10.75 8.18
CA PHE A 52 17.38 9.71 9.19
C PHE A 52 16.07 8.96 9.46
N MET A 53 14.99 9.70 9.76
CA MET A 53 13.67 9.13 10.04
C MET A 53 13.10 8.46 8.80
N LYS A 54 13.23 9.07 7.62
CA LYS A 54 12.78 8.48 6.36
C LYS A 54 13.49 7.15 6.08
N ASN A 55 14.80 7.10 6.23
CA ASN A 55 15.57 5.88 6.04
C ASN A 55 15.21 4.81 7.08
N MET A 56 15.02 5.20 8.35
CA MET A 56 14.59 4.30 9.40
C MET A 56 13.19 3.73 9.09
N MET A 57 12.21 4.58 8.79
CA MET A 57 10.86 4.15 8.43
C MET A 57 10.88 3.22 7.21
N THR A 58 11.63 3.59 6.17
CA THR A 58 11.80 2.75 4.97
C THR A 58 12.39 1.39 5.31
N ALA A 59 13.38 1.34 6.21
CA ALA A 59 13.96 0.09 6.68
C ALA A 59 12.94 -0.78 7.43
N PHE A 60 12.02 -0.18 8.19
CA PHE A 60 10.91 -0.92 8.83
C PHE A 60 9.75 -1.22 7.87
N GLY A 61 9.88 -0.92 6.57
CA GLY A 61 8.83 -1.12 5.56
C GLY A 61 7.68 -0.12 5.68
N MET A 62 7.88 1.00 6.39
CA MET A 62 6.90 2.05 6.60
C MET A 62 7.14 3.21 5.63
N ASN A 63 6.05 3.73 5.08
CA ASN A 63 6.08 4.93 4.24
C ASN A 63 5.69 6.14 5.08
N ALA A 64 6.53 7.18 5.14
CA ALA A 64 6.25 8.40 5.92
C ALA A 64 4.89 9.01 5.56
N ASN A 65 4.58 9.02 4.27
CA ASN A 65 3.34 9.59 3.72
C ASN A 65 2.10 8.76 4.07
N ALA A 66 2.26 7.51 4.55
CA ALA A 66 1.15 6.63 4.87
C ALA A 66 0.44 7.04 6.17
N PHE A 67 1.14 7.69 7.12
CA PHE A 67 0.61 8.01 8.45
C PHE A 67 -0.53 9.04 8.44
N GLY A 68 -0.56 9.94 7.45
CA GLY A 68 -1.65 10.92 7.30
C GLY A 68 -2.99 10.30 6.88
N SER A 69 -3.02 9.01 6.55
CA SER A 69 -4.23 8.28 6.19
C SER A 69 -4.54 7.16 7.17
N LEU A 70 -5.83 6.91 7.41
CA LEU A 70 -6.24 5.81 8.28
C LEU A 70 -5.75 4.45 7.77
N MET A 71 -5.88 4.21 6.47
CA MET A 71 -5.44 2.97 5.85
C MET A 71 -3.92 2.82 5.88
N GLY A 72 -3.19 3.88 5.58
CA GLY A 72 -1.73 3.88 5.62
C GLY A 72 -1.18 3.72 7.04
N PHE A 73 -1.83 4.30 8.04
CA PHE A 73 -1.50 4.08 9.44
C PHE A 73 -1.66 2.60 9.85
N TYR A 74 -2.78 1.98 9.47
CA TYR A 74 -3.01 0.54 9.70
C TYR A 74 -1.93 -0.31 9.00
N ALA A 75 -1.59 0.02 7.75
CA ALA A 75 -0.55 -0.69 7.00
C ALA A 75 0.83 -0.51 7.65
N ALA A 76 1.18 0.68 8.11
CA ALA A 76 2.49 0.95 8.69
C ALA A 76 2.65 0.32 10.09
N TYR A 77 1.72 0.55 11.01
CA TYR A 77 1.86 0.09 12.41
C TYR A 77 1.24 -1.27 12.68
N SER A 78 0.00 -1.48 12.26
CA SER A 78 -0.77 -2.67 12.65
C SER A 78 -0.36 -3.91 11.86
N SER A 79 -0.10 -3.75 10.55
CA SER A 79 0.31 -4.85 9.68
C SER A 79 1.69 -5.41 10.03
N MET A 80 2.61 -4.57 10.52
CA MET A 80 3.94 -4.97 10.97
C MET A 80 3.87 -6.04 12.06
N TRP A 81 3.01 -5.87 13.06
CA TRP A 81 2.85 -6.86 14.14
C TRP A 81 2.31 -8.20 13.62
N ILE A 82 1.34 -8.15 12.70
CA ILE A 82 0.77 -9.35 12.07
C ILE A 82 1.85 -10.10 11.30
N VAL A 83 2.59 -9.40 10.45
CA VAL A 83 3.60 -10.00 9.59
C VAL A 83 4.79 -10.50 10.40
N LEU A 84 5.37 -9.70 11.27
CA LEU A 84 6.58 -10.06 12.00
C LEU A 84 6.29 -11.16 13.03
N VAL A 85 5.38 -10.89 13.98
CA VAL A 85 5.11 -11.82 15.08
C VAL A 85 4.32 -13.03 14.60
N GLY A 86 3.38 -12.85 13.68
CA GLY A 86 2.62 -13.95 13.09
C GLY A 86 3.51 -14.90 12.30
N SER A 87 4.41 -14.38 11.46
CA SER A 87 5.36 -15.23 10.72
C SER A 87 6.31 -15.97 11.66
N ILE A 88 6.85 -15.30 12.67
CA ILE A 88 7.71 -15.94 13.69
C ILE A 88 6.96 -17.09 14.39
N PHE A 89 5.74 -16.83 14.86
CA PHE A 89 4.92 -17.83 15.54
C PHE A 89 4.60 -19.03 14.64
N PHE A 90 4.14 -18.79 13.42
CA PHE A 90 3.77 -19.88 12.51
C PHE A 90 4.96 -20.63 11.94
N SER A 91 6.12 -19.98 11.77
CA SER A 91 7.36 -20.66 11.39
C SER A 91 7.87 -21.57 12.51
N TYR A 92 7.88 -21.09 13.75
CA TYR A 92 8.18 -21.91 14.92
C TYR A 92 7.19 -23.08 15.02
N PHE A 93 5.89 -22.80 14.96
CA PHE A 93 4.82 -23.80 15.08
C PHE A 93 4.86 -24.83 13.96
N ALA A 94 5.13 -24.41 12.72
CA ALA A 94 5.26 -25.31 11.57
C ALA A 94 6.40 -26.30 11.75
N ALA A 95 7.58 -25.83 12.15
CA ALA A 95 8.70 -26.72 12.44
C ALA A 95 8.40 -27.66 13.62
N GLU A 96 7.76 -27.15 14.68
CA GLU A 96 7.40 -27.91 15.86
C GLU A 96 6.41 -29.06 15.57
N LEU A 97 5.52 -28.90 14.58
CA LEU A 97 4.55 -29.94 14.20
C LEU A 97 5.20 -31.27 13.78
N ILE A 98 6.43 -31.22 13.27
CA ILE A 98 7.23 -32.39 12.88
C ILE A 98 8.24 -32.72 13.99
N ALA A 99 9.02 -31.72 14.41
CA ALA A 99 10.16 -31.92 15.31
C ALA A 99 9.77 -32.52 16.67
N LYS A 100 8.58 -32.17 17.19
CA LYS A 100 8.11 -32.69 18.49
C LYS A 100 8.00 -34.21 18.52
N GLU A 101 7.60 -34.83 17.41
CA GLU A 101 7.33 -36.27 17.34
C GLU A 101 8.61 -37.09 17.24
N GLU A 102 9.64 -36.51 16.61
CA GLU A 102 10.98 -37.08 16.58
C GLU A 102 11.63 -36.98 17.96
N LYS A 103 11.55 -35.82 18.61
CA LYS A 103 12.11 -35.59 19.95
C LYS A 103 11.50 -36.47 21.02
N GLN A 104 10.20 -36.76 20.91
CA GLN A 104 9.46 -37.55 21.90
C GLN A 104 9.45 -39.06 21.59
N GLY A 105 10.07 -39.51 20.48
CA GLY A 105 10.03 -40.91 20.05
C GLY A 105 8.64 -41.41 19.66
N SER A 106 7.63 -40.52 19.55
CA SER A 106 6.25 -40.91 19.27
C SER A 106 5.98 -41.23 17.80
N ILE A 107 6.98 -41.02 16.93
CA ILE A 107 6.84 -41.25 15.49
C ILE A 107 6.64 -42.73 15.14
N GLU A 108 7.27 -43.64 15.89
CA GLU A 108 7.11 -45.09 15.72
C GLU A 108 5.67 -45.53 16.02
N TYR A 109 5.07 -44.96 17.07
CA TYR A 109 3.66 -45.18 17.41
C TYR A 109 2.73 -44.70 16.29
N LEU A 110 2.99 -43.53 15.71
CA LEU A 110 2.22 -43.00 14.58
C LEU A 110 2.35 -43.86 13.32
N LEU A 111 3.54 -44.39 13.05
CA LEU A 111 3.82 -45.23 11.88
C LEU A 111 3.31 -46.68 12.02
N SER A 112 3.08 -47.16 13.25
CA SER A 112 2.46 -48.47 13.50
C SER A 112 0.98 -48.55 13.07
N ARG A 113 0.31 -47.40 12.87
CA ARG A 113 -1.05 -47.33 12.34
C ARG A 113 -1.04 -47.51 10.82
N PRO A 114 -2.12 -48.03 10.19
CA PRO A 114 -2.21 -48.22 8.73
C PRO A 114 -2.37 -46.88 7.98
N THR A 115 -1.37 -46.00 8.11
CA THR A 115 -1.31 -44.66 7.50
C THR A 115 0.06 -44.43 6.87
N THR A 116 0.09 -43.97 5.62
CA THR A 116 1.33 -43.69 4.90
C THR A 116 2.00 -42.40 5.40
N ARG A 117 3.33 -42.32 5.30
CA ARG A 117 4.13 -41.13 5.67
C ARG A 117 3.64 -39.86 4.95
N SER A 118 3.38 -39.94 3.64
CA SER A 118 2.80 -38.84 2.85
C SER A 118 1.47 -38.34 3.43
N ARG A 119 0.63 -39.24 3.92
CA ARG A 119 -0.68 -38.88 4.50
C ARG A 119 -0.52 -38.14 5.83
N ILE A 120 0.44 -38.54 6.66
CA ILE A 120 0.76 -37.86 7.93
C ILE A 120 1.25 -36.44 7.63
N TYR A 121 2.23 -36.31 6.72
CA TYR A 121 2.79 -35.02 6.32
C TYR A 121 1.72 -34.07 5.76
N ALA A 122 0.92 -34.54 4.79
CA ALA A 122 -0.17 -33.77 4.20
C ALA A 122 -1.23 -33.36 5.23
N SER A 123 -1.59 -34.26 6.15
CA SER A 123 -2.56 -33.94 7.21
C SER A 123 -2.05 -32.83 8.13
N LYS A 124 -0.77 -32.84 8.52
CA LYS A 124 -0.17 -31.80 9.36
C LYS A 124 -0.07 -30.46 8.63
N TYR A 125 0.33 -30.49 7.37
CA TYR A 125 0.38 -29.28 6.54
C TYR A 125 -1.01 -28.66 6.34
N LEU A 126 -2.06 -29.47 6.12
CA LEU A 126 -3.43 -28.97 6.06
C LEU A 126 -3.90 -28.37 7.39
N VAL A 127 -3.54 -28.95 8.53
CA VAL A 127 -3.83 -28.35 9.85
C VAL A 127 -3.13 -26.98 9.97
N LEU A 128 -1.87 -26.88 9.57
CA LEU A 128 -1.12 -25.63 9.55
C LEU A 128 -1.82 -24.56 8.70
N LEU A 129 -2.21 -24.88 7.46
CA LEU A 129 -2.92 -23.94 6.58
C LEU A 129 -4.27 -23.48 7.16
N VAL A 130 -5.05 -24.39 7.73
CA VAL A 130 -6.34 -24.05 8.35
C VAL A 130 -6.14 -23.14 9.56
N LEU A 131 -5.13 -23.40 10.39
CA LEU A 131 -4.82 -22.56 11.54
C LEU A 131 -4.33 -21.16 11.13
N ILE A 132 -3.51 -21.06 10.09
CA ILE A 132 -3.09 -19.78 9.51
C ILE A 132 -4.31 -19.02 8.96
N LEU A 133 -5.20 -19.70 8.23
CA LEU A 133 -6.40 -19.06 7.68
C LEU A 133 -7.31 -18.50 8.77
N VAL A 134 -7.57 -19.28 9.83
CA VAL A 134 -8.36 -18.82 10.98
C VAL A 134 -7.69 -17.62 11.65
N PHE A 135 -6.38 -17.68 11.88
CA PHE A 135 -5.61 -16.57 12.43
C PHE A 135 -5.76 -15.30 11.59
N SER A 136 -5.55 -15.39 10.27
CA SER A 136 -5.62 -14.24 9.36
C SER A 136 -7.03 -13.66 9.28
N VAL A 137 -8.07 -14.50 9.22
CA VAL A 137 -9.47 -14.03 9.18
C VAL A 137 -9.85 -13.32 10.48
N VAL A 138 -9.47 -13.85 11.64
CA VAL A 138 -9.80 -13.21 12.91
C VAL A 138 -9.04 -11.89 13.07
N LEU A 139 -7.75 -11.83 12.75
CA LEU A 139 -6.99 -10.58 12.82
C LEU A 139 -7.45 -9.55 11.80
N ALA A 140 -7.83 -9.97 10.58
CA ALA A 140 -8.45 -9.07 9.62
C ALA A 140 -9.80 -8.53 10.14
N THR A 141 -10.59 -9.36 10.83
CA THR A 141 -11.85 -8.90 11.45
C THR A 141 -11.57 -7.84 12.53
N VAL A 142 -10.58 -8.09 13.40
CA VAL A 142 -10.17 -7.11 14.42
C VAL A 142 -9.64 -5.82 13.79
N GLY A 143 -8.82 -5.93 12.74
CA GLY A 143 -8.32 -4.78 11.98
C GLY A 143 -9.44 -3.96 11.36
N TYR A 144 -10.42 -4.62 10.72
CA TYR A 144 -11.60 -3.98 10.15
C TYR A 144 -12.44 -3.24 11.20
N VAL A 145 -12.72 -3.90 12.33
CA VAL A 145 -13.44 -3.25 13.45
C VAL A 145 -12.67 -2.03 13.96
N SER A 146 -11.35 -2.13 14.07
CA SER A 146 -10.51 -1.01 14.50
C SER A 146 -10.56 0.17 13.53
N LEU A 147 -10.58 -0.09 12.22
CA LEU A 147 -10.76 0.94 11.18
C LEU A 147 -12.13 1.61 11.29
N GLU A 148 -13.20 0.84 11.49
CA GLU A 148 -14.56 1.40 11.64
C GLU A 148 -14.70 2.26 12.90
N VAL A 149 -14.03 1.90 14.00
CA VAL A 149 -14.01 2.72 15.22
C VAL A 149 -13.33 4.08 14.95
N GLN A 150 -12.21 4.07 14.21
CA GLN A 150 -11.38 5.27 13.99
C GLN A 150 -11.72 6.09 12.75
N LYS A 151 -12.63 5.60 11.91
CA LYS A 151 -13.15 6.27 10.71
C LYS A 151 -13.59 7.72 10.94
N LYS A 152 -14.12 8.05 12.12
CA LYS A 152 -14.60 9.40 12.42
C LYS A 152 -13.46 10.43 12.52
N ALA A 153 -12.31 10.01 13.03
CA ALA A 153 -11.11 10.85 13.15
C ALA A 153 -10.31 10.94 11.84
N ALA A 154 -10.63 10.11 10.84
CA ALA A 154 -9.87 10.06 9.60
C ALA A 154 -10.24 11.23 8.66
N PRO A 155 -9.28 11.79 7.91
CA PRO A 155 -9.59 12.70 6.80
C PRO A 155 -10.26 11.95 5.65
N TYR A 156 -11.01 12.67 4.81
CA TYR A 156 -11.53 12.09 3.57
C TYR A 156 -10.42 11.99 2.52
N GLN A 157 -10.51 10.98 1.66
CA GLN A 157 -9.66 10.77 0.50
C GLN A 157 -10.50 10.78 -0.77
N LEU A 158 -10.06 11.57 -1.75
CA LEU A 158 -10.69 11.67 -3.06
C LEU A 158 -10.32 10.48 -3.93
N ASN A 159 -11.32 9.82 -4.50
CA ASN A 159 -11.15 8.82 -5.54
C ASN A 159 -11.77 9.31 -6.85
N ILE A 160 -10.98 10.04 -7.64
CA ILE A 160 -11.46 10.66 -8.88
C ILE A 160 -12.00 9.65 -9.91
N SER A 161 -11.59 8.37 -9.84
CA SER A 161 -12.14 7.32 -10.72
C SER A 161 -13.64 7.03 -10.47
N LYS A 162 -14.17 7.50 -9.34
CA LYS A 162 -15.60 7.42 -8.98
C LYS A 162 -16.35 8.71 -9.28
N HIS A 163 -15.70 9.69 -9.92
CA HIS A 163 -16.38 10.86 -10.45
C HIS A 163 -17.28 10.44 -11.61
N THR A 164 -18.52 10.93 -11.59
CA THR A 164 -19.54 10.58 -12.58
C THR A 164 -20.18 11.85 -13.12
N THR A 165 -20.72 11.77 -14.35
CA THR A 165 -21.46 12.87 -14.97
C THR A 165 -22.66 13.31 -14.12
N GLU A 166 -23.26 12.40 -13.34
CA GLU A 166 -24.33 12.72 -12.39
C GLU A 166 -23.82 13.63 -11.27
N ILE A 167 -22.68 13.28 -10.64
CA ILE A 167 -22.06 14.09 -9.59
C ILE A 167 -21.71 15.47 -10.13
N GLU A 168 -21.05 15.51 -11.30
CA GLU A 168 -20.68 16.77 -11.96
C GLU A 168 -21.90 17.64 -12.22
N THR A 169 -22.94 17.09 -12.85
CA THR A 169 -24.17 17.84 -13.15
C THR A 169 -24.80 18.40 -11.87
N ASN A 170 -24.83 17.63 -10.78
CA ASN A 170 -25.41 18.08 -9.53
C ASN A 170 -24.54 19.12 -8.80
N ILE A 171 -23.20 19.03 -8.91
CA ILE A 171 -22.29 20.07 -8.42
C ILE A 171 -22.50 21.37 -9.20
N LEU A 172 -22.55 21.32 -10.53
CA LEU A 172 -22.74 22.48 -11.39
C LEU A 172 -24.10 23.16 -11.17
N LYS A 173 -25.17 22.37 -10.94
CA LYS A 173 -26.50 22.90 -10.54
C LYS A 173 -26.45 23.71 -9.25
N ASN A 174 -25.57 23.35 -8.31
CA ASN A 174 -25.39 24.04 -7.04
C ASN A 174 -24.10 24.88 -6.99
N SER A 175 -23.53 25.21 -8.14
CA SER A 175 -22.20 25.82 -8.28
C SER A 175 -22.01 27.09 -7.46
N GLN A 176 -23.03 27.94 -7.37
CA GLN A 176 -22.94 29.17 -6.57
C GLN A 176 -22.81 28.85 -5.08
N THR A 177 -23.61 27.92 -4.56
CA THR A 177 -23.57 27.51 -3.16
C THR A 177 -22.22 26.89 -2.83
N VAL A 178 -21.71 26.01 -3.69
CA VAL A 178 -20.40 25.38 -3.50
C VAL A 178 -19.27 26.42 -3.58
N SER A 179 -19.32 27.34 -4.53
CA SER A 179 -18.33 28.43 -4.64
C SER A 179 -18.30 29.32 -3.40
N ASN A 180 -19.46 29.61 -2.79
CA ASN A 180 -19.54 30.44 -1.59
C ASN A 180 -18.91 29.78 -0.34
N TRP A 181 -18.72 28.46 -0.35
CA TRP A 181 -18.05 27.76 0.75
C TRP A 181 -16.53 27.86 0.70
N LEU A 182 -15.98 28.12 -0.48
CA LEU A 182 -14.57 27.95 -0.77
C LEU A 182 -13.86 29.31 -0.78
N SER A 183 -12.72 29.36 -0.11
CA SER A 183 -11.83 30.51 -0.16
C SER A 183 -10.81 30.35 -1.29
N PHE A 184 -10.60 31.38 -2.11
CA PHE A 184 -9.60 31.33 -3.18
C PHE A 184 -8.59 32.45 -3.00
N ILE A 185 -7.32 32.07 -2.93
CA ILE A 185 -6.16 32.95 -2.96
C ILE A 185 -5.34 32.71 -4.23
N GLU A 186 -4.37 33.58 -4.50
CA GLU A 186 -3.51 33.45 -5.68
C GLU A 186 -2.80 32.08 -5.74
N GLN A 187 -2.39 31.53 -4.60
CA GLN A 187 -1.76 30.22 -4.52
C GLN A 187 -2.69 29.07 -4.96
N ASP A 188 -4.02 29.23 -4.82
CA ASP A 188 -4.98 28.24 -5.31
C ASP A 188 -4.99 28.18 -6.83
N PHE A 189 -4.75 29.30 -7.53
CA PHE A 189 -4.61 29.30 -8.97
C PHE A 189 -3.37 28.51 -9.41
N ASN A 190 -2.25 28.63 -8.69
CA ASN A 190 -1.05 27.84 -8.98
C ASN A 190 -1.36 26.34 -8.86
N GLY A 191 -2.09 25.95 -7.81
CA GLY A 191 -2.55 24.57 -7.63
C GLY A 191 -3.50 24.09 -8.74
N PHE A 192 -4.40 24.97 -9.21
CA PHE A 192 -5.32 24.68 -10.32
C PHE A 192 -4.57 24.49 -11.65
N ALA A 193 -3.64 25.40 -11.97
CA ALA A 193 -2.81 25.31 -13.17
C ALA A 193 -1.95 24.04 -13.16
N TYR A 194 -1.38 23.70 -12.00
CA TYR A 194 -0.65 22.46 -11.79
C TYR A 194 -1.52 21.21 -12.05
N ASP A 195 -2.72 21.14 -11.45
CA ASP A 195 -3.60 19.98 -11.59
C ASP A 195 -4.09 19.79 -13.04
N MET A 196 -4.35 20.90 -13.74
CA MET A 196 -4.72 20.90 -15.15
C MET A 196 -3.61 20.29 -16.01
N LEU A 197 -2.38 20.76 -15.87
CA LEU A 197 -1.24 20.25 -16.62
C LEU A 197 -0.88 18.81 -16.25
N LEU A 198 -1.01 18.46 -14.97
CA LEU A 198 -0.79 17.09 -14.51
C LEU A 198 -1.82 16.13 -15.12
N THR A 199 -3.07 16.56 -15.26
CA THR A 199 -4.13 15.78 -15.89
C THR A 199 -3.85 15.57 -17.37
N GLU A 200 -3.44 16.63 -18.07
CA GLU A 200 -3.05 16.56 -19.48
C GLU A 200 -1.83 15.67 -19.69
N TYR A 201 -0.80 15.82 -18.85
CA TYR A 201 0.38 14.97 -18.86
C TYR A 201 0.03 13.48 -18.70
N LYS A 202 -0.87 13.16 -17.75
CA LYS A 202 -1.30 11.78 -17.52
C LYS A 202 -2.12 11.22 -18.68
N SER A 203 -2.97 12.04 -19.30
CA SER A 203 -3.75 11.63 -20.48
C SER A 203 -2.83 11.25 -21.65
N ASN A 204 -1.71 11.96 -21.80
CA ASN A 204 -0.79 11.79 -22.94
C ASN A 204 0.54 11.09 -22.54
N GLU A 205 0.58 10.39 -21.40
CA GLU A 205 1.84 9.86 -20.83
C GLU A 205 2.57 8.90 -21.79
N GLN A 206 1.83 8.12 -22.59
CA GLN A 206 2.41 7.21 -23.58
C GLN A 206 3.09 7.97 -24.72
N GLU A 207 2.41 8.95 -25.32
CA GLU A 207 2.95 9.78 -26.40
C GLU A 207 4.18 10.57 -25.93
N ILE A 208 4.15 11.06 -24.68
CA ILE A 208 5.28 11.78 -24.08
C ILE A 208 6.47 10.87 -23.79
N LYS A 209 6.24 9.59 -23.46
CA LYS A 209 7.32 8.60 -23.33
C LYS A 209 7.93 8.27 -24.70
N GLU A 210 7.12 8.23 -25.75
CA GLU A 210 7.55 7.96 -27.11
C GLU A 210 8.29 9.14 -27.76
N SER A 211 8.00 10.37 -27.33
CA SER A 211 8.71 11.58 -27.79
C SER A 211 10.14 11.72 -27.28
N GLY A 212 10.58 10.84 -26.38
CA GLY A 212 11.95 10.82 -25.84
C GLY A 212 12.21 11.88 -24.76
N ILE A 213 11.17 12.58 -24.30
CA ILE A 213 11.28 13.53 -23.17
C ILE A 213 11.56 12.73 -21.89
N LYS A 214 12.61 13.12 -21.16
CA LYS A 214 12.91 12.47 -19.88
C LYS A 214 11.89 12.88 -18.84
N LYS A 215 11.34 11.88 -18.14
CA LYS A 215 10.40 12.09 -17.02
C LYS A 215 10.91 13.11 -15.98
N GLN A 216 12.20 13.09 -15.68
CA GLN A 216 12.82 14.00 -14.72
C GLN A 216 12.70 15.49 -15.13
N ASP A 217 12.81 15.79 -16.43
CA ASP A 217 12.70 17.16 -16.93
C ASP A 217 11.25 17.67 -16.79
N ILE A 218 10.27 16.78 -16.97
CA ILE A 218 8.85 17.08 -16.76
C ILE A 218 8.54 17.27 -15.28
N ASP A 219 9.07 16.39 -14.42
CA ASP A 219 8.89 16.51 -12.97
C ASP A 219 9.47 17.84 -12.45
N GLU A 220 10.60 18.30 -13.00
CA GLU A 220 11.20 19.59 -12.66
C GLU A 220 10.33 20.77 -13.13
N MET A 221 9.79 20.73 -14.35
CA MET A 221 8.86 21.74 -14.85
C MET A 221 7.57 21.80 -14.02
N LEU A 222 6.97 20.64 -13.72
CA LEU A 222 5.77 20.54 -12.88
C LEU A 222 6.01 21.09 -11.47
N LYS A 223 7.22 20.94 -10.94
CA LYS A 223 7.60 21.53 -9.65
C LYS A 223 7.71 23.05 -9.70
N GLN A 224 8.28 23.62 -10.77
CA GLN A 224 8.34 25.08 -10.95
C GLN A 224 6.93 25.71 -11.04
N LEU A 225 5.97 25.00 -11.65
CA LEU A 225 4.56 25.43 -11.72
C LEU A 225 3.86 25.53 -10.37
N LEU A 226 4.19 24.64 -9.43
CA LEU A 226 3.66 24.68 -8.06
C LEU A 226 4.07 25.98 -7.35
N ASP A 227 5.31 26.43 -7.58
CA ASP A 227 5.87 27.61 -6.94
C ASP A 227 5.38 28.90 -7.62
N SER A 228 5.50 29.01 -8.94
CA SER A 228 4.95 30.10 -9.74
C SER A 228 4.77 29.64 -11.19
N PRO A 229 3.53 29.53 -11.70
CA PRO A 229 3.28 29.14 -13.08
C PRO A 229 3.94 30.05 -14.12
N GLU A 230 4.06 31.34 -13.80
CA GLU A 230 4.68 32.33 -14.69
C GLU A 230 6.19 32.10 -14.86
N SER A 231 6.84 31.45 -13.90
CA SER A 231 8.27 31.14 -13.95
C SER A 231 8.67 30.24 -15.12
N ILE A 232 7.74 29.41 -15.63
CA ILE A 232 7.99 28.59 -16.82
C ILE A 232 8.22 29.47 -18.04
N PHE A 233 7.45 30.54 -18.24
CA PHE A 233 7.64 31.43 -19.38
C PHE A 233 9.01 32.13 -19.31
N ILE A 234 9.45 32.50 -18.11
CA ILE A 234 10.79 33.03 -17.88
C ILE A 234 11.86 31.99 -18.23
N ALA A 235 11.71 30.74 -17.78
CA ALA A 235 12.65 29.66 -18.08
C ALA A 235 12.75 29.36 -19.58
N ILE A 236 11.60 29.34 -20.28
CA ILE A 236 11.55 29.15 -21.74
C ILE A 236 12.27 30.28 -22.46
N LYS A 237 12.00 31.54 -22.06
CA LYS A 237 12.65 32.72 -22.64
C LYS A 237 14.16 32.76 -22.41
N GLN A 238 14.64 32.25 -21.28
CA GLN A 238 16.07 32.19 -20.96
C GLN A 238 16.82 31.10 -21.73
N ASN A 239 16.16 30.02 -22.15
CA ASN A 239 16.80 28.92 -22.87
C ASN A 239 15.88 28.30 -23.95
N PRO A 240 15.54 29.06 -25.01
CA PRO A 240 14.59 28.62 -26.02
C PRO A 240 15.03 27.35 -26.73
N THR A 241 16.33 27.20 -27.02
CA THR A 241 16.89 26.02 -27.68
C THR A 241 16.69 24.74 -26.86
N LYS A 242 16.83 24.80 -25.52
CA LYS A 242 16.57 23.65 -24.64
C LYS A 242 15.11 23.22 -24.74
N PHE A 243 14.18 24.17 -24.65
CA PHE A 243 12.74 23.87 -24.66
C PHE A 243 12.23 23.46 -26.05
N LYS A 244 12.71 24.07 -27.13
CA LYS A 244 12.41 23.60 -28.50
C LYS A 244 12.84 22.16 -28.71
N LYS A 245 14.06 21.82 -28.26
CA LYS A 245 14.55 20.44 -28.32
C LYS A 245 13.72 19.49 -27.44
N MET A 246 13.30 19.96 -26.27
CA MET A 246 12.45 19.18 -25.36
C MET A 246 11.07 18.91 -25.97
N PHE A 247 10.43 19.89 -26.59
CA PHE A 247 9.12 19.74 -27.21
C PHE A 247 9.16 19.18 -28.64
N GLY A 248 10.34 18.84 -29.16
CA GLY A 248 10.49 18.32 -30.53
C GLY A 248 10.18 19.35 -31.63
N ILE A 249 10.29 20.65 -31.33
CA ILE A 249 9.99 21.74 -32.26
C ILE A 249 11.23 22.01 -33.14
N THR A 250 11.18 21.58 -34.40
CA THR A 250 12.26 21.78 -35.38
C THR A 250 11.99 22.91 -36.37
N ASP A 251 10.72 23.29 -36.52
CA ASP A 251 10.27 24.04 -37.70
C ASP A 251 10.15 25.56 -37.48
N LEU A 252 10.29 26.01 -36.24
CA LEU A 252 10.25 27.43 -35.86
C LEU A 252 11.66 27.98 -35.65
N SER A 253 11.91 29.22 -36.06
CA SER A 253 13.08 29.98 -35.59
C SER A 253 12.97 30.29 -34.09
N ASP A 254 14.08 30.66 -33.45
CA ASP A 254 14.05 31.04 -32.03
C ASP A 254 13.20 32.30 -31.79
N GLU A 255 13.15 33.22 -32.76
CA GLU A 255 12.34 34.44 -32.68
C GLU A 255 10.84 34.14 -32.80
N GLU A 256 10.44 33.29 -33.76
CA GLU A 256 9.04 32.85 -33.91
C GLU A 256 8.57 32.02 -32.71
N PHE A 257 9.45 31.17 -32.16
CA PHE A 257 9.17 30.42 -30.95
C PHE A 257 8.99 31.33 -29.73
N LEU A 258 9.84 32.35 -29.55
CA LEU A 258 9.71 33.30 -28.44
C LEU A 258 8.46 34.20 -28.59
N ALA A 259 8.06 34.50 -29.82
CA ALA A 259 6.82 35.23 -30.10
C ALA A 259 5.59 34.40 -29.67
N SER A 260 5.52 33.13 -30.06
CA SER A 260 4.41 32.25 -29.65
C SER A 260 4.37 32.01 -28.14
N VAL A 261 5.52 31.88 -27.50
CA VAL A 261 5.64 31.80 -26.03
C VAL A 261 5.12 33.07 -25.35
N SER A 262 5.37 34.25 -25.91
CA SER A 262 4.90 35.53 -25.34
C SER A 262 3.40 35.75 -25.54
N GLU A 263 2.83 35.28 -26.65
CA GLU A 263 1.38 35.23 -26.86
C GLU A 263 0.72 34.31 -25.82
N SER A 264 1.27 33.11 -25.65
CA SER A 264 0.79 32.13 -24.66
C SER A 264 0.87 32.64 -23.22
N GLU A 265 1.94 33.38 -22.88
CA GLU A 265 2.06 34.05 -21.57
C GLU A 265 0.95 35.08 -21.36
N THR A 266 0.62 35.85 -22.40
CA THR A 266 -0.44 36.86 -22.34
C THR A 266 -1.81 36.22 -22.13
N GLU A 267 -2.11 35.14 -22.86
CA GLU A 267 -3.32 34.35 -22.68
C GLU A 267 -3.40 33.75 -21.27
N PHE A 268 -2.28 33.24 -20.76
CA PHE A 268 -2.20 32.68 -19.42
C PHE A 268 -2.48 33.72 -18.33
N ILE A 269 -1.90 34.93 -18.44
CA ILE A 269 -2.14 36.04 -17.50
C ILE A 269 -3.61 36.48 -17.54
N ALA A 270 -4.21 36.55 -18.73
CA ALA A 270 -5.62 36.86 -18.89
C ALA A 270 -6.50 35.78 -18.23
N PHE A 271 -6.18 34.51 -18.45
CA PHE A 271 -6.86 33.37 -17.83
C PHE A 271 -6.77 33.40 -16.30
N LYS A 272 -5.57 33.63 -15.73
CA LYS A 272 -5.38 33.83 -14.29
C LYS A 272 -6.25 34.95 -13.75
N SER A 273 -6.27 36.08 -14.43
CA SER A 273 -7.08 37.24 -14.03
C SER A 273 -8.57 36.90 -14.05
N GLN A 274 -9.03 36.13 -15.04
CA GLN A 274 -10.41 35.69 -15.17
C GLN A 274 -10.81 34.73 -14.03
N PHE A 275 -9.91 33.80 -13.68
CA PHE A 275 -10.09 32.90 -12.54
C PHE A 275 -10.24 33.69 -11.24
N LEU A 276 -9.27 34.56 -10.91
CA LEU A 276 -9.27 35.33 -9.67
C LEU A 276 -10.45 36.30 -9.56
N ALA A 277 -10.99 36.78 -10.67
CA ALA A 277 -12.14 37.68 -10.69
C ALA A 277 -13.51 36.97 -10.68
N SER A 278 -13.55 35.65 -10.89
CA SER A 278 -14.83 34.92 -10.99
C SER A 278 -15.57 34.89 -9.65
N LYS A 279 -16.86 35.23 -9.71
CA LYS A 279 -17.79 35.15 -8.57
C LYS A 279 -18.40 33.75 -8.38
N ASN A 280 -18.18 32.84 -9.34
CA ASN A 280 -18.68 31.48 -9.31
C ASN A 280 -17.67 30.54 -10.00
N LEU A 281 -16.53 30.38 -9.34
CA LEU A 281 -15.42 29.57 -9.82
C LEU A 281 -15.82 28.13 -10.16
N VAL A 282 -16.73 27.52 -9.39
CA VAL A 282 -17.20 26.16 -9.67
C VAL A 282 -17.98 26.12 -10.97
N LYS A 283 -18.80 27.12 -11.29
CA LYS A 283 -19.52 27.14 -12.57
C LYS A 283 -18.57 27.29 -13.75
N ASP A 284 -17.59 28.18 -13.60
CA ASP A 284 -16.77 28.65 -14.72
C ASP A 284 -15.60 27.70 -15.02
N PHE A 285 -15.06 27.01 -13.99
CA PHE A 285 -13.80 26.25 -14.12
C PHE A 285 -13.87 24.79 -13.67
N TYR A 286 -14.96 24.33 -13.04
CA TYR A 286 -15.03 22.95 -12.51
C TYR A 286 -14.84 21.89 -13.59
N ALA A 287 -15.43 22.08 -14.78
CA ALA A 287 -15.31 21.14 -15.90
C ALA A 287 -13.87 21.01 -16.43
N ILE A 288 -13.03 22.03 -16.21
CA ILE A 288 -11.63 22.04 -16.66
C ILE A 288 -10.77 21.16 -15.75
N SER A 289 -10.97 21.25 -14.43
CA SER A 289 -10.28 20.40 -13.46
C SER A 289 -11.19 20.05 -12.27
N PRO A 290 -12.00 19.00 -12.39
CA PRO A 290 -12.87 18.55 -11.30
C PRO A 290 -12.08 18.13 -10.06
N SER A 291 -10.92 17.48 -10.25
CA SER A 291 -10.02 17.03 -9.18
C SER A 291 -9.58 18.15 -8.26
N PHE A 292 -9.17 19.28 -8.82
CA PHE A 292 -8.75 20.44 -8.04
C PHE A 292 -9.87 20.92 -7.11
N PHE A 293 -11.07 21.16 -7.65
CA PHE A 293 -12.20 21.65 -6.84
C PHE A 293 -12.63 20.64 -5.76
N LEU A 294 -12.63 19.34 -6.09
CA LEU A 294 -12.96 18.30 -5.13
C LEU A 294 -11.91 18.19 -4.02
N ASN A 295 -10.63 18.35 -4.33
CA ASN A 295 -9.57 18.42 -3.33
C ASN A 295 -9.68 19.69 -2.48
N LYS A 296 -10.02 20.84 -3.08
CA LYS A 296 -10.26 22.08 -2.36
C LYS A 296 -11.42 21.95 -1.36
N ILE A 297 -12.53 21.36 -1.78
CA ILE A 297 -13.67 21.01 -0.92
C ILE A 297 -13.23 20.10 0.23
N ASN A 298 -12.33 19.14 -0.04
CA ASN A 298 -11.79 18.26 0.98
C ASN A 298 -10.93 19.00 2.01
N ASN A 299 -9.97 19.79 1.54
CA ASN A 299 -9.01 20.52 2.37
C ASN A 299 -9.70 21.56 3.25
N GLU A 300 -10.80 22.16 2.80
CA GLU A 300 -11.61 23.09 3.60
C GLU A 300 -12.67 22.39 4.48
N ASN A 301 -12.61 21.06 4.62
CA ASN A 301 -13.54 20.24 5.43
C ASN A 301 -15.02 20.36 5.01
N LYS A 302 -15.29 20.57 3.72
CA LYS A 302 -16.64 20.77 3.15
C LYS A 302 -17.27 19.51 2.55
N VAL A 303 -16.63 18.35 2.68
CA VAL A 303 -17.15 17.08 2.11
C VAL A 303 -18.52 16.70 2.68
N ASP A 304 -18.74 16.84 3.98
CA ASP A 304 -20.03 16.48 4.60
C ASP A 304 -21.15 17.44 4.18
N GLU A 305 -20.85 18.72 4.01
CA GLU A 305 -21.77 19.73 3.47
C GLU A 305 -22.14 19.41 2.02
N LEU A 306 -21.14 19.12 1.19
CA LEU A 306 -21.35 18.69 -0.20
C LEU A 306 -22.17 17.38 -0.26
N ASN A 307 -21.86 16.41 0.60
CA ASN A 307 -22.57 15.14 0.62
C ASN A 307 -24.04 15.32 0.98
N LYS A 308 -24.37 16.21 1.93
CA LYS A 308 -25.76 16.56 2.26
C LYS A 308 -26.46 17.24 1.09
N LEU A 309 -25.79 18.21 0.45
CA LEU A 309 -26.33 18.93 -0.72
C LEU A 309 -26.66 17.97 -1.87
N LEU A 310 -25.84 16.93 -2.04
CA LEU A 310 -25.97 15.93 -3.09
C LEU A 310 -26.66 14.63 -2.61
N ASN A 311 -27.52 14.70 -1.58
CA ASN A 311 -28.35 13.58 -1.10
C ASN A 311 -27.58 12.26 -0.79
N GLY A 312 -26.33 12.39 -0.36
CA GLY A 312 -25.47 11.27 -0.01
C GLY A 312 -24.72 10.65 -1.20
N THR A 313 -24.88 11.16 -2.42
CA THR A 313 -24.39 10.51 -3.65
C THR A 313 -22.87 10.34 -3.64
N ILE A 314 -22.11 11.35 -3.23
CA ILE A 314 -20.64 11.32 -3.30
C ILE A 314 -20.01 10.29 -2.34
N LEU A 315 -20.60 10.07 -1.16
CA LEU A 315 -20.13 9.03 -0.24
C LEU A 315 -20.64 7.64 -0.65
N LYS A 316 -21.89 7.53 -1.13
CA LYS A 316 -22.45 6.27 -1.62
C LYS A 316 -21.71 5.72 -2.84
N GLN A 317 -21.33 6.59 -3.78
CA GLN A 317 -20.56 6.22 -4.98
C GLN A 317 -19.06 6.04 -4.68
N GLY A 318 -18.61 6.39 -3.46
CA GLY A 318 -17.22 6.25 -3.04
C GLY A 318 -16.28 7.29 -3.66
N LEU A 319 -16.79 8.44 -4.08
CA LEU A 319 -15.96 9.57 -4.54
C LEU A 319 -15.10 10.10 -3.40
N PHE A 320 -15.65 10.20 -2.20
CA PHE A 320 -14.88 10.44 -0.97
C PHE A 320 -15.00 9.24 -0.04
N THR A 321 -13.86 8.76 0.44
CA THR A 321 -13.80 7.63 1.38
C THR A 321 -12.87 7.97 2.53
N LYS A 322 -13.14 7.47 3.74
CA LYS A 322 -12.23 7.63 4.88
C LYS A 322 -11.05 6.65 4.82
N TYR A 323 -11.28 5.51 4.18
CA TYR A 323 -10.26 4.51 3.89
C TYR A 323 -10.73 3.62 2.74
N ASN A 324 -9.79 3.00 2.03
CA ASN A 324 -10.06 2.10 0.92
C ASN A 324 -10.17 0.64 1.40
N LEU A 325 -11.38 0.07 1.38
CA LEU A 325 -11.62 -1.32 1.77
C LEU A 325 -10.92 -2.33 0.85
N ASN A 326 -10.78 -2.03 -0.43
CA ASN A 326 -10.04 -2.91 -1.34
C ASN A 326 -8.57 -2.97 -0.94
N SER A 327 -7.96 -1.83 -0.59
CA SER A 327 -6.58 -1.82 -0.09
C SER A 327 -6.42 -2.63 1.19
N PHE A 328 -7.41 -2.57 2.08
CA PHE A 328 -7.43 -3.42 3.26
C PHE A 328 -7.44 -4.91 2.93
N ILE A 329 -8.34 -5.34 2.04
CA ILE A 329 -8.45 -6.75 1.63
C ILE A 329 -7.16 -7.23 0.96
N VAL A 330 -6.64 -6.46 0.00
CA VAL A 330 -5.42 -6.78 -0.75
C VAL A 330 -4.22 -6.92 0.20
N LEU A 331 -4.05 -5.99 1.16
CA LEU A 331 -2.98 -6.06 2.15
C LEU A 331 -3.11 -7.33 3.02
N ASN A 332 -4.31 -7.67 3.48
CA ASN A 332 -4.53 -8.88 4.28
C ASN A 332 -4.28 -10.18 3.50
N ILE A 333 -4.58 -10.20 2.20
CA ILE A 333 -4.23 -11.33 1.33
C ILE A 333 -2.72 -11.46 1.20
N TYR A 334 -2.01 -10.35 0.98
CA TYR A 334 -0.54 -10.34 0.94
C TYR A 334 0.07 -10.88 2.25
N MET A 335 -0.41 -10.41 3.41
CA MET A 335 0.06 -10.90 4.71
C MET A 335 -0.22 -12.39 4.92
N LEU A 336 -1.41 -12.87 4.53
CA LEU A 336 -1.76 -14.29 4.57
C LEU A 336 -0.79 -15.14 3.73
N LEU A 337 -0.55 -14.74 2.48
CA LEU A 337 0.35 -15.45 1.57
C LEU A 337 1.78 -15.49 2.13
N LEU A 338 2.26 -14.39 2.69
CA LEU A 338 3.58 -14.33 3.31
C LEU A 338 3.70 -15.31 4.48
N ILE A 339 2.74 -15.31 5.41
CA ILE A 339 2.75 -16.22 6.57
C ILE A 339 2.73 -17.68 6.09
N ILE A 340 1.94 -18.00 5.06
CA ILE A 340 1.93 -19.34 4.46
C ILE A 340 3.32 -19.70 3.92
N VAL A 341 3.95 -18.83 3.12
CA VAL A 341 5.28 -19.09 2.55
C VAL A 341 6.32 -19.38 3.63
N LEU A 342 6.39 -18.54 4.66
CA LEU A 342 7.38 -18.65 5.73
C LEU A 342 7.12 -19.89 6.61
N ALA A 343 5.86 -20.22 6.87
CA ALA A 343 5.47 -21.45 7.56
C ALA A 343 5.81 -22.70 6.72
N SER A 344 5.59 -22.67 5.41
CA SER A 344 5.92 -23.78 4.50
C SER A 344 7.41 -24.03 4.39
N LEU A 345 8.22 -22.97 4.32
CA LEU A 345 9.68 -23.07 4.36
C LEU A 345 10.15 -23.72 5.67
N SER A 346 9.56 -23.32 6.80
CA SER A 346 9.90 -23.84 8.13
C SER A 346 9.46 -25.30 8.32
N PHE A 347 8.27 -25.64 7.81
CA PHE A 347 7.75 -27.01 7.79
C PHE A 347 8.66 -27.94 6.96
N ALA A 348 9.09 -27.47 5.78
CA ALA A 348 10.02 -28.21 4.93
C ALA A 348 11.41 -28.35 5.57
N PHE A 349 11.94 -27.27 6.16
CA PHE A 349 13.21 -27.29 6.88
C PHE A 349 13.21 -28.33 8.01
N SER A 350 12.14 -28.39 8.82
CA SER A 350 12.04 -29.39 9.87
C SER A 350 11.95 -30.83 9.35
N ALA A 351 11.40 -31.05 8.16
CA ALA A 351 11.43 -32.37 7.53
C ALA A 351 12.83 -32.77 7.06
N ILE A 352 13.70 -31.79 6.75
CA ILE A 352 15.08 -32.02 6.29
C ILE A 352 16.02 -32.32 7.47
N VAL A 353 15.87 -31.60 8.58
CA VAL A 353 16.79 -31.66 9.72
C VAL A 353 16.47 -32.84 10.65
N LYS A 354 17.49 -33.58 11.12
CA LYS A 354 17.33 -34.75 12.02
C LYS A 354 17.16 -34.35 13.50
N GLY A 355 16.45 -35.20 14.26
CA GLY A 355 15.75 -34.93 15.53
C GLY A 355 16.52 -34.47 16.79
N SER A 356 17.83 -34.25 16.75
CA SER A 356 18.57 -33.65 17.90
C SER A 356 18.66 -32.11 17.83
N PHE A 357 18.30 -31.52 16.69
CA PHE A 357 18.41 -30.09 16.47
C PHE A 357 17.14 -29.34 16.89
N ASN A 358 17.29 -28.15 17.47
CA ASN A 358 16.15 -27.28 17.78
C ASN A 358 15.61 -26.58 16.50
N SER A 359 15.14 -27.38 15.54
CA SER A 359 14.66 -26.91 14.23
C SER A 359 13.62 -25.80 14.34
N SER A 360 12.74 -25.84 15.34
CA SER A 360 11.75 -24.79 15.61
C SER A 360 12.38 -23.44 15.98
N GLN A 361 13.43 -23.44 16.81
CA GLN A 361 14.15 -22.21 17.18
C GLN A 361 14.97 -21.67 16.00
N VAL A 362 15.61 -22.56 15.24
CA VAL A 362 16.38 -22.14 14.07
C VAL A 362 15.48 -21.59 12.97
N ALA A 363 14.31 -22.18 12.74
CA ALA A 363 13.31 -21.63 11.81
C ALA A 363 12.92 -20.20 12.20
N MET A 364 12.64 -19.96 13.48
CA MET A 364 12.34 -18.61 13.99
C MET A 364 13.50 -17.62 13.73
N VAL A 365 14.75 -18.01 14.00
CA VAL A 365 15.92 -17.16 13.74
C VAL A 365 16.09 -16.85 12.25
N ILE A 366 15.88 -17.85 11.38
CA ILE A 366 15.95 -17.65 9.92
C ILE A 366 14.93 -16.60 9.47
N ILE A 367 13.71 -16.61 10.00
CA ILE A 367 12.69 -15.60 9.66
C ILE A 367 13.11 -14.20 10.11
N LEU A 368 13.66 -14.07 11.32
CA LEU A 368 14.17 -12.80 11.80
C LEU A 368 15.29 -12.26 10.89
N VAL A 369 16.21 -13.13 10.48
CA VAL A 369 17.28 -12.76 9.53
C VAL A 369 16.69 -12.34 8.17
N MET A 370 15.73 -13.08 7.62
CA MET A 370 15.06 -12.71 6.38
C MET A 370 14.34 -11.36 6.48
N TYR A 371 13.68 -11.08 7.60
CA TYR A 371 13.05 -9.78 7.85
C TYR A 371 14.09 -8.66 7.85
N PHE A 372 15.19 -8.82 8.60
CA PHE A 372 16.26 -7.81 8.61
C PHE A 372 16.91 -7.63 7.24
N MET A 373 17.10 -8.71 6.46
CA MET A 373 17.62 -8.62 5.10
C MET A 373 16.71 -7.79 4.19
N ASP A 374 15.39 -7.99 4.27
CA ASP A 374 14.41 -7.19 3.55
C ASP A 374 14.48 -5.72 3.98
N SER A 375 14.48 -5.47 5.29
CA SER A 375 14.63 -4.15 5.89
C SER A 375 15.88 -3.41 5.39
N PHE A 376 17.04 -4.05 5.39
CA PHE A 376 18.29 -3.44 4.91
C PHE A 376 18.34 -3.28 3.38
N GLY A 377 17.69 -4.18 2.64
CA GLY A 377 17.62 -4.08 1.19
C GLY A 377 16.73 -2.94 0.69
N GLY A 378 15.79 -2.46 1.52
CA GLY A 378 14.91 -1.34 1.21
C GLY A 378 15.57 0.04 1.25
N ILE A 379 16.75 0.17 1.90
CA ILE A 379 17.38 1.48 2.17
C ILE A 379 18.12 2.05 0.94
N SER A 380 18.74 1.19 0.12
CA SER A 380 19.58 1.63 -0.99
C SER A 380 19.36 0.80 -2.25
N SER A 381 19.48 1.42 -3.42
CA SER A 381 19.48 0.71 -4.71
C SER A 381 20.58 -0.35 -4.80
N LYS A 382 21.71 -0.17 -4.08
CA LYS A 382 22.83 -1.13 -4.04
C LYS A 382 22.52 -2.41 -3.27
N THR A 383 21.59 -2.37 -2.31
CA THR A 383 21.24 -3.52 -1.44
C THR A 383 19.93 -4.19 -1.85
N LYS A 384 19.29 -3.75 -2.94
CA LYS A 384 18.00 -4.26 -3.43
C LYS A 384 17.97 -5.76 -3.74
N ILE A 385 19.13 -6.40 -3.93
CA ILE A 385 19.20 -7.86 -4.05
C ILE A 385 18.73 -8.57 -2.76
N LEU A 386 18.91 -7.95 -1.59
CA LEU A 386 18.52 -8.53 -0.30
C LEU A 386 16.99 -8.62 -0.16
N THR A 387 16.24 -7.63 -0.65
CA THR A 387 14.76 -7.70 -0.66
C THR A 387 14.29 -8.76 -1.65
N GLN A 388 14.90 -8.84 -2.83
CA GLN A 388 14.51 -9.77 -3.89
C GLN A 388 14.64 -11.25 -3.52
N ILE A 389 15.60 -11.61 -2.66
CA ILE A 389 15.79 -13.02 -2.24
C ILE A 389 14.90 -13.42 -1.07
N THR A 390 14.24 -12.47 -0.41
CA THR A 390 13.37 -12.75 0.73
C THR A 390 11.90 -12.79 0.28
N PRO A 391 11.05 -13.63 0.90
CA PRO A 391 9.62 -13.61 0.62
C PRO A 391 8.94 -12.26 0.95
N PHE A 392 9.53 -11.45 1.83
CA PHE A 392 9.01 -10.13 2.23
C PHE A 392 9.01 -9.14 1.06
N GLY A 393 10.05 -9.16 0.21
CA GLY A 393 10.19 -8.24 -0.92
C GLY A 393 9.14 -8.40 -2.03
N TYR A 394 8.28 -9.42 -1.95
CA TYR A 394 7.16 -9.63 -2.87
C TYR A 394 5.83 -9.06 -2.35
N ILE A 395 5.82 -8.47 -1.16
CA ILE A 395 4.63 -7.81 -0.61
C ILE A 395 4.63 -6.33 -1.01
N ASN A 396 3.54 -5.88 -1.65
CA ASN A 396 3.33 -4.45 -1.85
C ASN A 396 2.64 -3.86 -0.61
N SER A 397 3.34 -3.03 0.16
CA SER A 397 2.82 -2.35 1.35
C SER A 397 2.30 -0.93 1.08
N ASN A 398 2.36 -0.43 -0.17
CA ASN A 398 1.95 0.93 -0.52
C ASN A 398 0.43 1.06 -0.70
N VAL A 399 -0.32 0.86 0.38
CA VAL A 399 -1.80 0.82 0.37
C VAL A 399 -2.49 2.10 -0.08
N THR A 400 -1.76 3.22 -0.09
CA THR A 400 -2.22 4.54 -0.53
C THR A 400 -2.05 4.77 -2.02
N GLU A 401 -1.40 3.85 -2.75
CA GLU A 401 -1.24 3.91 -4.19
C GLU A 401 -2.62 3.84 -4.90
N VAL A 402 -2.83 4.71 -5.89
CA VAL A 402 -4.06 4.69 -6.69
C VAL A 402 -4.12 3.38 -7.48
N GLY A 403 -5.24 2.67 -7.37
CA GLY A 403 -5.39 1.36 -8.03
C GLY A 403 -4.63 0.23 -7.33
N TYR A 404 -4.20 0.41 -6.08
CA TYR A 404 -3.55 -0.62 -5.29
C TYR A 404 -4.34 -1.94 -5.33
N ALA A 405 -3.70 -2.97 -5.87
CA ALA A 405 -4.29 -4.25 -6.18
C ALA A 405 -3.23 -5.37 -6.06
N LEU A 406 -3.70 -6.62 -6.06
CA LEU A 406 -2.81 -7.77 -6.11
C LEU A 406 -2.06 -7.80 -7.43
N GLN A 407 -0.74 -7.79 -7.35
CA GLN A 407 0.14 -8.00 -8.49
C GLN A 407 0.29 -9.49 -8.76
N SER A 408 -0.23 -9.97 -9.90
CA SER A 408 -0.23 -11.38 -10.27
C SER A 408 1.16 -12.01 -10.27
N SER A 409 2.20 -11.26 -10.65
CA SER A 409 3.60 -11.71 -10.60
C SER A 409 4.03 -12.07 -9.19
N ASN A 410 3.74 -11.21 -8.21
CA ASN A 410 4.17 -11.40 -6.83
C ASN A 410 3.42 -12.56 -6.18
N VAL A 411 2.11 -12.63 -6.43
CA VAL A 411 1.27 -13.74 -5.95
C VAL A 411 1.75 -15.07 -6.52
N ALA A 412 2.08 -15.13 -7.82
CA ALA A 412 2.59 -16.34 -8.45
C ALA A 412 3.92 -16.80 -7.83
N VAL A 413 4.84 -15.86 -7.53
CA VAL A 413 6.11 -16.17 -6.86
C VAL A 413 5.87 -16.73 -5.46
N LEU A 414 5.05 -16.07 -4.64
CA LEU A 414 4.74 -16.52 -3.27
C LEU A 414 4.10 -17.92 -3.28
N ILE A 415 3.10 -18.16 -4.12
CA ILE A 415 2.46 -19.48 -4.25
C ILE A 415 3.49 -20.53 -4.68
N SER A 416 4.35 -20.20 -5.65
CA SER A 416 5.38 -21.12 -6.14
C SER A 416 6.35 -21.52 -5.03
N ILE A 417 6.81 -20.57 -4.21
CA ILE A 417 7.71 -20.86 -3.07
C ILE A 417 7.03 -21.78 -2.07
N ALA A 418 5.76 -21.53 -1.70
CA ALA A 418 5.03 -22.36 -0.76
C ALA A 418 4.83 -23.80 -1.28
N VAL A 419 4.45 -23.95 -2.56
CA VAL A 419 4.24 -25.25 -3.20
C VAL A 419 5.54 -26.04 -3.33
N LEU A 420 6.62 -25.40 -3.79
CA LEU A 420 7.93 -26.04 -3.90
C LEU A 420 8.45 -26.48 -2.52
N SER A 421 8.28 -25.64 -1.49
CA SER A 421 8.65 -25.98 -0.11
C SER A 421 7.91 -27.22 0.38
N TYR A 422 6.59 -27.29 0.16
CA TYR A 422 5.78 -28.45 0.50
C TYR A 422 6.26 -29.72 -0.22
N ILE A 423 6.53 -29.64 -1.53
CA ILE A 423 7.00 -30.79 -2.33
C ILE A 423 8.36 -31.29 -1.82
N VAL A 424 9.32 -30.37 -1.63
CA VAL A 424 10.66 -30.71 -1.13
C VAL A 424 10.57 -31.36 0.25
N GLY A 425 9.79 -30.78 1.15
CA GLY A 425 9.59 -31.32 2.49
C GLY A 425 8.92 -32.70 2.48
N LEU A 426 7.92 -32.93 1.61
CA LEU A 426 7.26 -34.22 1.45
C LEU A 426 8.23 -35.31 0.95
N ILE A 427 9.05 -34.99 -0.07
CA ILE A 427 10.06 -35.92 -0.60
C ILE A 427 11.07 -36.29 0.50
N LYS A 428 11.52 -35.30 1.27
CA LYS A 428 12.51 -35.50 2.34
C LYS A 428 11.92 -36.28 3.51
N TYR A 429 10.70 -35.97 3.93
CA TYR A 429 10.00 -36.68 5.00
C TYR A 429 9.80 -38.16 4.67
N ASN A 430 9.46 -38.49 3.42
CA ASN A 430 9.28 -39.88 3.01
C ASN A 430 10.58 -40.68 3.03
N LYS A 431 11.70 -40.06 2.65
CA LYS A 431 13.03 -40.66 2.64
C LYS A 431 13.73 -40.62 4.00
N LYS A 432 13.14 -39.97 5.01
CA LYS A 432 13.77 -39.79 6.31
C LYS A 432 13.80 -41.11 7.06
N ASP A 433 14.96 -41.42 7.62
CA ASP A 433 15.09 -42.52 8.56
C ASP A 433 14.73 -42.03 9.95
N PHE A 434 13.82 -42.76 10.61
CA PHE A 434 13.27 -42.41 11.92
C PHE A 434 13.77 -43.35 13.03
N SER A 435 14.62 -44.32 12.69
CA SER A 435 15.31 -45.21 13.66
C SER A 435 16.53 -44.58 14.28
#